data_AF-A0A7L4HNU4-F1
#
_entry.id   AF-A0A7L4HNU4-F1
#
_cell.length_a   1.000
_cell.length_b   1.000
_cell.length_c   1.000
_cell.angle_alpha   90.00
_cell.angle_beta   90.00
_cell.angle_gamma   90.00
#
_symmetry.space_group_name_H-M   'P 1'
#
loop_
_entity.id
_entity.type
_entity.pdbx_description
1 polymer ?
#
loop_
_entity_poly.entity_id
_entity_poly.type
_entity_poly.pdbx_seq_one_letter_code
_entity_poly.pdbx_strand_id
1 'polypeptide(L)'
;SNISADDMLYTETDLEESMDKIETINFHEVKEVAGIKFWCYHAGHVLGAAMFMIEIAGVKLLYTGDFSRQEDRHLMAAEIPNIKPDILIIESTYGTHIHEKREEREARFCNTVHDIVNRGGRGLIPVFALGRAQELLLILDEYWQNHPELHDIPIYYASSLAKKCMAVYQTYVNAMNDKIRKQININNPFVFKHISNLKSMDHFDDIGPSVVMASPGMMQSGLSRELFESWCTDKRNGVIIAGYCVEGTLAKHIMSEPEEITTMSGQKLPLKMSVDYISFSAHTDYQQTSEFIRALKPPHVILVHGEQNEMARLKAALIREYEDNDEVHIEVHNPRNTEAVTLNFRGEKLAKVMGSLADKKPEQGQRISGILVKRNFNYHILSPCDLSNYTDLAMSTVTQTQAIPYTGPFNLLYYQLQKLTGDVEEIEIQQKPALKVFKNITVIQEPGMVVLEWVANPANDMYADTVTTVILEVQSNPKIQKGS
;
A
#
# COMPACT_ATOMS: atom_id res chain seq x y z
N SER A 1 21.32 -8.00 21.14
CA SER A 1 21.61 -8.54 19.79
C SER A 1 23.10 -8.82 19.74
N ASN A 2 23.52 -10.08 19.57
CA ASN A 2 24.94 -10.45 19.39
C ASN A 2 25.35 -10.46 17.90
N ILE A 3 24.59 -9.76 17.06
CA ILE A 3 24.97 -9.49 15.67
C ILE A 3 26.14 -8.51 15.74
N SER A 4 27.27 -8.83 15.10
CA SER A 4 28.40 -7.91 15.05
C SER A 4 27.95 -6.59 14.42
N ALA A 5 28.58 -5.46 14.75
CA ALA A 5 28.21 -4.18 14.13
C ALA A 5 28.29 -4.25 12.58
N ASP A 6 29.16 -5.12 12.06
CA ASP A 6 29.34 -5.37 10.63
C ASP A 6 28.21 -6.22 10.00
N ASP A 7 27.47 -6.99 10.81
CA ASP A 7 26.34 -7.81 10.38
C ASP A 7 24.97 -7.11 10.57
N MET A 8 24.95 -5.86 11.05
CA MET A 8 23.73 -5.07 11.16
C MET A 8 23.25 -4.63 9.77
N LEU A 9 21.97 -4.84 9.47
CA LEU A 9 21.38 -4.51 8.17
C LEU A 9 21.37 -3.00 7.88
N TYR A 10 21.24 -2.17 8.92
CA TYR A 10 21.17 -0.71 8.85
C TYR A 10 21.46 -0.09 10.23
N THR A 11 21.77 1.20 10.24
CA THR A 11 22.08 2.00 11.44
C THR A 11 20.91 2.88 11.88
N GLU A 12 20.98 3.49 13.07
CA GLU A 12 19.97 4.46 13.52
C GLU A 12 19.91 5.70 12.61
N THR A 13 21.03 6.12 12.03
CA THR A 13 21.07 7.20 11.04
C THR A 13 20.32 6.82 9.76
N ASP A 14 20.50 5.59 9.26
CA ASP A 14 19.74 5.11 8.09
C ASP A 14 18.23 5.12 8.36
N LEU A 15 17.82 4.77 9.59
CA LEU A 15 16.42 4.84 10.02
C LEU A 15 15.90 6.28 10.01
N GLU A 16 16.63 7.23 10.58
CA GLU A 16 16.26 8.65 10.60
C GLU A 16 16.13 9.23 9.18
N GLU A 17 17.10 8.97 8.30
CA GLU A 17 17.08 9.43 6.90
C GLU A 17 15.95 8.80 6.07
N SER A 18 15.48 7.61 6.46
CA SER A 18 14.35 6.96 5.79
C SER A 18 13.02 7.67 6.07
N MET A 19 12.87 8.32 7.22
CA MET A 19 11.60 8.92 7.66
C MET A 19 11.12 10.02 6.71
N ASP A 20 12.04 10.84 6.18
CA ASP A 20 11.72 11.91 5.24
C ASP A 20 11.19 11.40 3.89
N LYS A 21 11.38 10.11 3.59
CA LYS A 21 10.91 9.45 2.36
C LYS A 21 9.54 8.79 2.54
N ILE A 22 8.99 8.76 3.76
CA ILE A 22 7.72 8.09 4.09
C ILE A 22 6.61 9.13 4.13
N GLU A 23 5.71 9.08 3.15
CA GLU A 23 4.48 9.89 3.16
C GLU A 23 3.42 9.27 4.08
N THR A 24 2.63 10.13 4.74
CA THR A 24 1.53 9.69 5.61
C THR A 24 0.18 9.79 4.91
N ILE A 25 -0.74 8.88 5.27
CA ILE A 25 -2.11 8.83 4.76
C ILE A 25 -3.08 8.71 5.94
N ASN A 26 -4.17 9.47 5.92
CA ASN A 26 -5.22 9.35 6.92
C ASN A 26 -6.17 8.20 6.58
N PHE A 27 -6.80 7.60 7.60
CA PHE A 27 -7.85 6.62 7.40
C PHE A 27 -8.96 7.18 6.49
N HIS A 28 -9.43 6.34 5.58
CA HIS A 28 -10.47 6.63 4.58
C HIS A 28 -10.15 7.75 3.56
N GLU A 29 -8.93 8.30 3.58
CA GLU A 29 -8.46 9.22 2.54
C GLU A 29 -8.07 8.46 1.27
N VAL A 30 -8.54 8.89 0.10
CA VAL A 30 -8.13 8.32 -1.19
C VAL A 30 -6.92 9.08 -1.72
N LYS A 31 -5.80 8.37 -1.91
CA LYS A 31 -4.62 8.86 -2.64
C LYS A 31 -4.51 8.17 -4.00
N GLU A 32 -3.88 8.85 -4.96
CA GLU A 32 -3.56 8.29 -6.29
C GLU A 32 -2.08 8.48 -6.60
N VAL A 33 -1.40 7.39 -6.95
CA VAL A 33 0.00 7.41 -7.38
C VAL A 33 0.11 6.58 -8.66
N ALA A 34 0.61 7.19 -9.74
CA ALA A 34 0.76 6.53 -11.04
C ALA A 34 -0.51 5.81 -11.56
N GLY A 35 -1.70 6.36 -11.26
CA GLY A 35 -2.98 5.77 -11.66
C GLY A 35 -3.50 4.65 -10.77
N ILE A 36 -2.80 4.35 -9.67
CA ILE A 36 -3.21 3.40 -8.64
C ILE A 36 -3.89 4.21 -7.52
N LYS A 37 -5.16 3.92 -7.26
CA LYS A 37 -5.86 4.52 -6.13
C LYS A 37 -5.72 3.62 -4.92
N PHE A 38 -5.54 4.21 -3.76
CA PHE A 38 -5.54 3.46 -2.51
C PHE A 38 -6.07 4.30 -1.36
N TRP A 39 -6.66 3.61 -0.40
CA TRP A 39 -7.12 4.15 0.87
C TRP A 39 -7.00 3.06 1.94
N CYS A 40 -7.03 3.43 3.22
CA CYS A 40 -6.93 2.47 4.30
C CYS A 40 -8.12 2.52 5.27
N TYR A 41 -8.40 1.34 5.84
CA TYR A 41 -9.37 1.11 6.90
C TYR A 41 -8.65 0.78 8.19
N HIS A 42 -9.32 0.95 9.33
CA HIS A 42 -8.76 0.53 10.62
C HIS A 42 -8.64 -1.00 10.68
N ALA A 43 -7.48 -1.52 11.13
CA ALA A 43 -7.24 -2.95 11.28
C ALA A 43 -7.35 -3.46 12.75
N GLY A 44 -7.50 -2.56 13.73
CA GLY A 44 -7.34 -2.95 15.14
C GLY A 44 -5.90 -3.38 15.40
N HIS A 45 -5.67 -4.52 16.05
CA HIS A 45 -4.37 -5.19 16.25
C HIS A 45 -3.30 -4.36 17.00
N VAL A 46 -2.81 -3.26 16.44
CA VAL A 46 -1.93 -2.27 17.08
C VAL A 46 -2.33 -0.84 16.68
N LEU A 47 -1.94 0.15 17.49
CA LEU A 47 -2.25 1.55 17.19
C LEU A 47 -1.69 1.95 15.81
N GLY A 48 -2.58 2.41 14.92
CA GLY A 48 -2.22 2.82 13.56
C GLY A 48 -2.20 1.70 12.52
N ALA A 49 -2.51 0.45 12.88
CA ALA A 49 -2.59 -0.63 11.89
C ALA A 49 -3.73 -0.40 10.89
N ALA A 50 -3.46 -0.74 9.64
CA ALA A 50 -4.26 -0.34 8.49
C ALA A 50 -4.45 -1.48 7.50
N MET A 51 -5.69 -1.66 7.03
CA MET A 51 -6.00 -2.52 5.90
C MET A 51 -6.06 -1.65 4.64
N PHE A 52 -5.18 -1.89 3.67
CA PHE A 52 -5.13 -1.09 2.44
C PHE A 52 -6.03 -1.69 1.37
N MET A 53 -6.98 -0.89 0.90
CA MET A 53 -7.74 -1.16 -0.32
C MET A 53 -7.03 -0.46 -1.49
N ILE A 54 -6.75 -1.21 -2.53
CA ILE A 54 -6.02 -0.79 -3.71
C ILE A 54 -6.92 -1.01 -4.93
N GLU A 55 -7.12 0.03 -5.73
CA GLU A 55 -7.90 -0.02 -6.96
C GLU A 55 -7.01 0.30 -8.17
N ILE A 56 -6.93 -0.64 -9.11
CA ILE A 56 -6.20 -0.51 -10.37
C ILE A 56 -7.12 -0.89 -11.52
N ALA A 57 -7.43 0.06 -12.39
CA ALA A 57 -8.31 -0.15 -13.55
C ALA A 57 -9.67 -0.81 -13.20
N GLY A 58 -10.23 -0.49 -12.03
CA GLY A 58 -11.51 -1.02 -11.54
C GLY A 58 -11.41 -2.34 -10.76
N VAL A 59 -10.27 -3.03 -10.80
CA VAL A 59 -9.98 -4.21 -9.97
C VAL A 59 -9.57 -3.74 -8.58
N LYS A 60 -10.23 -4.28 -7.56
CA LYS A 60 -10.07 -3.88 -6.15
C LYS A 60 -9.43 -5.02 -5.36
N LEU A 61 -8.33 -4.73 -4.69
CA LEU A 61 -7.61 -5.65 -3.83
C LEU A 61 -7.61 -5.09 -2.41
N LEU A 62 -8.00 -5.90 -1.43
CA LEU A 62 -7.86 -5.57 -0.01
C LEU A 62 -6.71 -6.39 0.58
N TYR A 63 -5.71 -5.72 1.14
CA TYR A 63 -4.68 -6.35 1.96
C TYR A 63 -4.90 -6.00 3.43
N THR A 64 -5.09 -7.01 4.28
CA THR A 64 -5.44 -6.78 5.69
C THR A 64 -4.24 -6.38 6.54
N GLY A 65 -3.03 -6.78 6.17
CA GLY A 65 -1.96 -6.91 7.16
C GLY A 65 -2.41 -7.83 8.30
N ASP A 66 -1.98 -7.52 9.53
CA ASP A 66 -2.49 -8.16 10.74
C ASP A 66 -3.68 -7.36 11.27
N PHE A 67 -4.77 -8.05 11.62
CA PHE A 67 -6.02 -7.42 12.02
C PHE A 67 -6.74 -8.16 13.14
N SER A 68 -7.52 -7.43 13.94
CA SER A 68 -8.35 -7.98 15.02
C SER A 68 -9.79 -7.52 14.91
N ARG A 69 -10.75 -8.45 14.97
CA ARG A 69 -12.19 -8.13 14.88
C ARG A 69 -12.89 -7.98 16.23
N GLN A 70 -12.14 -8.08 17.33
CA GLN A 70 -12.62 -7.79 18.68
C GLN A 70 -12.10 -6.43 19.14
N GLU A 71 -12.98 -5.62 19.73
CA GLU A 71 -12.58 -4.38 20.41
C GLU A 71 -11.84 -4.73 21.71
N ASP A 72 -10.70 -4.06 21.96
CA ASP A 72 -9.93 -4.22 23.20
C ASP A 72 -10.10 -2.96 24.08
N ARG A 73 -9.34 -2.82 25.18
CA ARG A 73 -9.52 -1.68 26.08
C ARG A 73 -9.22 -0.34 25.41
N HIS A 74 -8.37 -0.29 24.36
CA HIS A 74 -7.94 0.95 23.72
C HIS A 74 -8.10 1.05 22.21
N LEU A 75 -8.14 -0.07 21.48
CA LEU A 75 -8.28 -0.15 20.03
C LEU A 75 -9.68 -0.58 19.64
N MET A 76 -10.09 -0.08 18.48
CA MET A 76 -11.29 -0.52 17.78
C MET A 76 -11.08 -1.86 17.08
N ALA A 77 -12.18 -2.56 16.82
CA ALA A 77 -12.18 -3.70 15.91
C ALA A 77 -11.90 -3.24 14.46
N ALA A 78 -11.27 -4.11 13.68
CA ALA A 78 -11.03 -3.89 12.25
C ALA A 78 -12.33 -3.62 11.50
N GLU A 79 -12.37 -2.67 10.58
CA GLU A 79 -13.59 -2.35 9.84
C GLU A 79 -13.92 -3.42 8.80
N ILE A 80 -15.21 -3.61 8.47
CA ILE A 80 -15.60 -4.37 7.28
C ILE A 80 -15.92 -3.35 6.18
N PRO A 81 -15.12 -3.29 5.10
CA PRO A 81 -15.36 -2.35 4.02
C PRO A 81 -16.73 -2.52 3.38
N ASN A 82 -17.45 -1.40 3.17
CA ASN A 82 -18.67 -1.39 2.37
C ASN A 82 -18.39 -1.67 0.88
N ILE A 83 -17.18 -1.36 0.41
CA ILE A 83 -16.71 -1.64 -0.94
C ILE A 83 -16.17 -3.08 -0.96
N LYS A 84 -16.82 -3.95 -1.74
CA LYS A 84 -16.40 -5.35 -1.87
C LYS A 84 -15.15 -5.46 -2.76
N PRO A 85 -14.08 -6.13 -2.30
CA PRO A 85 -12.89 -6.38 -3.11
C PRO A 85 -13.09 -7.57 -4.06
N ASP A 86 -12.36 -7.53 -5.18
CA ASP A 86 -12.23 -8.64 -6.13
C ASP A 86 -11.18 -9.66 -5.65
N ILE A 87 -10.18 -9.19 -4.90
CA ILE A 87 -9.10 -10.00 -4.30
C ILE A 87 -8.95 -9.62 -2.82
N LEU A 88 -8.93 -10.62 -1.94
CA LEU A 88 -8.60 -10.44 -0.53
C LEU A 88 -7.28 -11.14 -0.21
N ILE A 89 -6.26 -10.38 0.19
CA ILE A 89 -5.03 -10.92 0.80
C ILE A 89 -5.17 -10.79 2.31
N ILE A 90 -5.22 -11.92 3.02
CA ILE A 90 -5.56 -11.99 4.45
C ILE A 90 -4.54 -12.80 5.25
N GLU A 91 -4.23 -12.36 6.47
CA GLU A 91 -3.40 -13.13 7.40
C GLU A 91 -4.05 -14.46 7.81
N SER A 92 -3.25 -15.39 8.33
CA SER A 92 -3.72 -16.73 8.72
C SER A 92 -3.16 -17.21 10.07
N THR A 93 -2.67 -16.29 10.90
CA THR A 93 -1.92 -16.57 12.14
C THR A 93 -2.67 -17.48 13.11
N TYR A 94 -3.97 -17.25 13.35
CA TYR A 94 -4.79 -18.08 14.24
C TYR A 94 -6.03 -18.66 13.55
N GLY A 95 -6.00 -18.82 12.22
CA GLY A 95 -7.17 -19.21 11.44
C GLY A 95 -7.70 -20.63 11.68
N THR A 96 -7.10 -21.41 12.59
CA THR A 96 -7.63 -22.73 13.01
C THR A 96 -7.92 -22.82 14.50
N HIS A 97 -7.64 -21.74 15.25
CA HIS A 97 -7.88 -21.65 16.67
C HIS A 97 -9.22 -20.95 16.92
N ILE A 98 -9.69 -21.03 18.16
CA ILE A 98 -10.84 -20.28 18.67
C ILE A 98 -10.38 -19.57 19.93
N HIS A 99 -10.61 -18.27 20.02
CA HIS A 99 -10.22 -17.51 21.19
C HIS A 99 -11.12 -17.82 22.38
N GLU A 100 -10.51 -17.89 23.57
CA GLU A 100 -11.25 -17.76 24.83
C GLU A 100 -11.87 -16.35 24.92
N LYS A 101 -12.92 -16.20 25.72
CA LYS A 101 -13.54 -14.88 25.89
C LYS A 101 -12.56 -13.90 26.52
N ARG A 102 -12.67 -12.63 26.15
CA ARG A 102 -11.75 -11.59 26.64
C ARG A 102 -11.79 -11.50 28.16
N GLU A 103 -12.96 -11.59 28.77
CA GLU A 103 -13.13 -11.50 30.23
C GLU A 103 -12.45 -12.68 30.94
N GLU A 104 -12.56 -13.90 30.38
CA GLU A 104 -11.93 -15.12 30.91
C GLU A 104 -10.41 -15.03 30.78
N ARG A 105 -9.90 -14.53 29.65
CA ARG A 105 -8.48 -14.32 29.41
C ARG A 105 -7.87 -13.28 30.36
N GLU A 106 -8.53 -12.12 30.50
CA GLU A 106 -8.09 -11.06 31.40
C GLU A 106 -8.08 -11.55 32.85
N ALA A 107 -9.12 -12.28 33.28
CA ALA A 107 -9.15 -12.89 34.60
C ALA A 107 -8.01 -13.91 34.82
N ARG A 108 -7.77 -14.80 33.85
CA ARG A 108 -6.69 -15.79 33.89
C ARG A 108 -5.32 -15.12 33.98
N PHE A 109 -5.10 -14.07 33.20
CA PHE A 109 -3.88 -13.27 33.24
C PHE A 109 -3.66 -12.63 34.62
N CYS A 110 -4.65 -11.90 35.14
CA CYS A 110 -4.55 -11.25 36.43
C CYS A 110 -4.34 -12.25 37.58
N ASN A 111 -5.05 -13.37 37.57
CA ASN A 111 -4.90 -14.41 38.59
C ASN A 111 -3.49 -15.03 38.55
N THR A 112 -2.95 -15.29 37.36
CA THR A 112 -1.58 -15.83 37.21
C THR A 112 -0.55 -14.85 37.79
N VAL A 113 -0.69 -13.55 37.49
CA VAL A 113 0.17 -12.51 38.05
C VAL A 113 0.04 -12.45 39.57
N HIS A 114 -1.18 -12.46 40.09
CA HIS A 114 -1.47 -12.41 41.53
C HIS A 114 -0.86 -13.62 42.26
N ASP A 115 -0.99 -14.83 41.71
CA ASP A 115 -0.44 -16.05 42.30
C ASP A 115 1.10 -16.02 42.38
N ILE A 116 1.77 -15.44 41.37
CA ILE A 116 3.23 -15.29 41.36
C ILE A 116 3.69 -14.34 42.47
N VAL A 117 3.01 -13.21 42.65
CA VAL A 117 3.42 -12.23 43.68
C VAL A 117 3.03 -12.70 45.09
N ASN A 118 1.91 -13.41 45.24
CA ASN A 118 1.49 -13.99 46.52
C ASN A 118 2.47 -15.03 47.07
N ARG A 119 3.12 -15.81 46.20
CA ARG A 119 4.19 -16.74 46.61
C ARG A 119 5.57 -16.07 46.76
N GLY A 120 5.62 -14.73 46.73
CA GLY A 120 6.83 -13.93 46.90
C GLY A 120 7.80 -14.01 45.71
N GLY A 121 7.29 -14.33 44.51
CA GLY A 121 8.04 -14.43 43.27
C GLY A 121 8.05 -13.14 42.45
N ARG A 122 8.88 -13.13 41.40
CA ARG A 122 8.87 -12.10 40.36
C ARG A 122 8.10 -12.59 39.14
N GLY A 123 7.20 -11.76 38.63
CA GLY A 123 6.46 -12.00 37.40
C GLY A 123 7.15 -11.33 36.22
N LEU A 124 7.70 -12.12 35.31
CA LEU A 124 8.25 -11.62 34.04
C LEU A 124 7.18 -11.69 32.94
N ILE A 125 6.95 -10.58 32.26
CA ILE A 125 6.02 -10.52 31.12
C ILE A 125 6.80 -9.99 29.91
N PRO A 126 7.39 -10.86 29.08
CA PRO A 126 8.18 -10.42 27.94
C PRO A 126 7.24 -9.93 26.84
N VAL A 127 7.38 -8.65 26.46
CA VAL A 127 6.56 -8.00 25.43
C VAL A 127 7.34 -6.96 24.64
N PHE A 128 6.93 -6.69 23.41
CA PHE A 128 7.47 -5.54 22.67
C PHE A 128 7.01 -4.22 23.28
N ALA A 129 7.82 -3.16 23.14
CA ALA A 129 7.57 -1.87 23.76
C ALA A 129 6.32 -1.13 23.20
N LEU A 130 5.88 -1.48 21.99
CA LEU A 130 4.72 -0.92 21.32
C LEU A 130 3.79 -2.06 20.88
N GLY A 131 2.48 -1.83 21.03
CA GLY A 131 1.43 -2.77 20.64
C GLY A 131 0.75 -3.35 21.88
N ARG A 132 0.81 -4.68 22.04
CA ARG A 132 0.07 -5.40 23.08
C ARG A 132 0.50 -5.07 24.52
N ALA A 133 1.71 -4.53 24.71
CA ALA A 133 2.15 -4.06 26.02
C ALA A 133 1.19 -3.00 26.60
N GLN A 134 0.68 -2.09 25.77
CA GLN A 134 -0.24 -1.05 26.24
C GLN A 134 -1.56 -1.63 26.77
N GLU A 135 -2.06 -2.69 26.15
CA GLU A 135 -3.25 -3.39 26.63
C GLU A 135 -3.01 -4.05 28.00
N LEU A 136 -1.89 -4.76 28.15
CA LEU A 136 -1.54 -5.41 29.42
C LEU A 136 -1.29 -4.40 30.54
N LEU A 137 -0.69 -3.24 30.24
CA LEU A 137 -0.51 -2.15 31.19
C LEU A 137 -1.86 -1.62 31.70
N LEU A 138 -2.84 -1.45 30.80
CA LEU A 138 -4.21 -1.03 31.18
C LEU A 138 -4.90 -2.06 32.07
N ILE A 139 -4.72 -3.36 31.77
CA ILE A 139 -5.28 -4.46 32.56
C ILE A 139 -4.66 -4.47 33.97
N LEU A 140 -3.33 -4.39 34.05
CA LEU A 140 -2.61 -4.40 35.33
C LEU A 140 -2.90 -3.18 36.19
N ASP A 141 -2.91 -1.96 35.62
CA ASP A 141 -3.20 -0.75 36.40
C ASP A 141 -4.64 -0.76 36.94
N GLU A 142 -5.63 -1.22 36.14
CA GLU A 142 -7.00 -1.40 36.63
C GLU A 142 -7.09 -2.49 37.71
N TYR A 143 -6.38 -3.61 37.55
CA TYR A 143 -6.37 -4.67 38.54
C TYR A 143 -5.76 -4.20 39.87
N TRP A 144 -4.63 -3.49 39.84
CA TRP A 144 -4.00 -2.92 41.04
C TRP A 144 -4.89 -1.90 41.74
N GLN A 145 -5.56 -1.02 40.98
CA GLN A 145 -6.51 -0.06 41.56
C GLN A 145 -7.63 -0.73 42.36
N ASN A 146 -8.03 -1.94 41.97
CA ASN A 146 -9.12 -2.70 42.60
C ASN A 146 -8.65 -3.61 43.76
N HIS A 147 -7.35 -3.77 43.97
CA HIS A 147 -6.78 -4.71 44.96
C HIS A 147 -5.75 -3.99 45.85
N PRO A 148 -6.21 -3.29 46.93
CA PRO A 148 -5.34 -2.52 47.81
C PRO A 148 -4.20 -3.32 48.46
N GLU A 149 -4.37 -4.63 48.63
CA GLU A 149 -3.34 -5.54 49.15
C GLU A 149 -2.11 -5.67 48.25
N LEU A 150 -2.21 -5.29 46.97
CA LEU A 150 -1.12 -5.32 46.00
C LEU A 150 -0.37 -3.98 45.89
N HIS A 151 -0.81 -2.92 46.58
CA HIS A 151 -0.26 -1.57 46.42
C HIS A 151 1.23 -1.44 46.79
N ASP A 152 1.73 -2.32 47.67
CA ASP A 152 3.14 -2.35 48.07
C ASP A 152 4.03 -3.09 47.04
N ILE A 153 3.42 -3.78 46.07
CA ILE A 153 4.10 -4.60 45.07
C ILE A 153 4.23 -3.79 43.77
N PRO A 154 5.45 -3.45 43.34
CA PRO A 154 5.65 -2.59 42.20
C PRO A 154 5.45 -3.31 40.86
N ILE A 155 4.86 -2.60 39.90
CA ILE A 155 4.84 -2.97 38.49
C ILE A 155 5.82 -2.07 37.73
N TYR A 156 6.76 -2.67 37.01
CA TYR A 156 7.73 -1.98 36.18
C TYR A 156 7.48 -2.22 34.70
N TYR A 157 7.45 -1.13 33.94
CA TYR A 157 7.53 -1.17 32.50
C TYR A 157 8.96 -0.86 32.05
N ALA A 158 9.69 -1.90 31.66
CA ALA A 158 11.11 -1.88 31.43
C ALA A 158 11.44 -1.79 29.94
N SER A 159 11.57 -0.55 29.45
CA SER A 159 12.00 -0.25 28.08
C SER A 159 12.67 1.12 28.02
N SER A 160 13.82 1.20 27.34
CA SER A 160 14.49 2.48 27.03
C SER A 160 13.61 3.41 26.17
N LEU A 161 12.68 2.83 25.42
CA LEU A 161 11.73 3.55 24.56
C LEU A 161 10.39 3.84 25.25
N ALA A 162 10.13 3.30 26.45
CA ALA A 162 8.85 3.39 27.16
C ALA A 162 8.25 4.80 27.14
N LYS A 163 9.03 5.81 27.53
CA LYS A 163 8.57 7.21 27.61
C LYS A 163 8.24 7.79 26.24
N LYS A 164 9.04 7.51 25.21
CA LYS A 164 8.78 7.97 23.82
C LYS A 164 7.53 7.27 23.26
N CYS A 165 7.41 5.96 23.47
CA CYS A 165 6.26 5.16 23.07
C CYS A 165 4.95 5.67 23.68
N MET A 166 4.95 6.02 24.97
CA MET A 166 3.75 6.53 25.65
C MET A 166 3.33 7.89 25.10
N ALA A 167 4.29 8.77 24.78
CA ALA A 167 3.98 10.06 24.17
C ALA A 167 3.25 9.89 22.82
N VAL A 168 3.72 8.96 21.96
CA VAL A 168 3.06 8.63 20.69
C VAL A 168 1.64 8.14 20.91
N TYR A 169 1.43 7.20 21.85
CA TYR A 169 0.08 6.71 22.18
C TYR A 169 -0.86 7.82 22.64
N GLN A 170 -0.37 8.74 23.47
CA GLN A 170 -1.16 9.88 23.95
C GLN A 170 -1.44 10.91 22.85
N THR A 171 -0.56 11.07 21.87
CA THR A 171 -0.78 11.95 20.72
C THR A 171 -1.87 11.41 19.79
N TYR A 172 -1.87 10.10 19.52
CA TYR A 172 -2.78 9.47 18.55
C TYR A 172 -4.04 8.86 19.18
N VAL A 173 -4.57 9.48 20.25
CA VAL A 173 -5.84 9.09 20.88
C VAL A 173 -7.02 9.16 19.91
N ASN A 174 -6.93 9.97 18.86
CA ASN A 174 -7.93 10.02 17.80
C ASN A 174 -8.08 8.71 17.01
N ALA A 175 -7.04 7.86 16.99
CA ALA A 175 -7.04 6.54 16.35
C ALA A 175 -7.46 5.40 17.30
N MET A 176 -7.85 5.72 18.53
CA MET A 176 -8.30 4.76 19.54
C MET A 176 -9.83 4.60 19.51
N ASN A 177 -10.33 3.62 20.26
CA ASN A 177 -11.76 3.39 20.39
C ASN A 177 -12.50 4.56 21.06
N ASP A 178 -13.82 4.57 20.92
CA ASP A 178 -14.66 5.64 21.47
C ASP A 178 -14.66 5.67 23.00
N LYS A 179 -14.35 4.55 23.67
CA LYS A 179 -14.24 4.48 25.14
C LYS A 179 -13.10 5.36 25.63
N ILE A 180 -11.89 5.17 25.08
CA ILE A 180 -10.72 5.98 25.45
C ILE A 180 -10.90 7.44 25.04
N ARG A 181 -11.41 7.70 23.83
CA ARG A 181 -11.65 9.07 23.34
C ARG A 181 -12.59 9.88 24.24
N LYS A 182 -13.56 9.22 24.89
CA LYS A 182 -14.45 9.85 25.89
C LYS A 182 -13.77 9.99 27.25
N GLN A 183 -13.04 8.96 27.68
CA GLN A 183 -12.40 8.91 29.00
C GLN A 183 -11.25 9.91 29.14
N ILE A 184 -10.51 10.19 28.06
CA ILE A 184 -9.32 11.05 28.06
C ILE A 184 -9.57 12.45 28.63
N ASN A 185 -10.79 12.99 28.48
CA ASN A 185 -11.18 14.31 28.98
C ASN A 185 -11.38 14.33 30.51
N ILE A 186 -11.57 13.17 31.13
CA ILE A 186 -11.78 13.00 32.58
C ILE A 186 -10.49 12.51 33.24
N ASN A 187 -9.92 11.43 32.70
CA ASN A 187 -8.71 10.80 33.20
C ASN A 187 -8.01 10.09 32.04
N ASN A 188 -6.73 10.39 31.82
CA ASN A 188 -5.94 9.73 30.80
C ASN A 188 -5.46 8.35 31.28
N PRO A 189 -5.98 7.23 30.75
CA PRO A 189 -5.65 5.90 31.24
C PRO A 189 -4.23 5.44 30.87
N PHE A 190 -3.51 6.17 30.02
CA PHE A 190 -2.08 5.94 29.76
C PHE A 190 -1.16 6.69 30.73
N VAL A 191 -1.73 7.44 31.69
CA VAL A 191 -1.01 7.96 32.85
C VAL A 191 -1.25 7.00 34.01
N PHE A 192 -0.46 5.93 34.03
CA PHE A 192 -0.61 4.85 35.01
C PHE A 192 -0.28 5.32 36.43
N LYS A 193 -1.03 4.80 37.42
CA LYS A 193 -0.87 5.17 38.83
C LYS A 193 0.00 4.18 39.59
N HIS A 194 -0.06 2.90 39.20
CA HIS A 194 0.62 1.79 39.88
C HIS A 194 1.80 1.24 39.07
N ILE A 195 2.11 1.84 37.92
CA ILE A 195 3.16 1.39 37.01
C ILE A 195 4.25 2.43 36.88
N SER A 196 5.50 2.01 37.11
CA SER A 196 6.69 2.84 36.99
C SER A 196 7.55 2.44 35.80
N ASN A 197 8.18 3.41 35.15
CA ASN A 197 9.13 3.13 34.07
C ASN A 197 10.48 2.69 34.63
N LEU A 198 11.06 1.63 34.07
CA LEU A 198 12.40 1.17 34.38
C LEU A 198 13.32 1.32 33.17
N LYS A 199 14.42 2.08 33.32
CA LYS A 199 15.35 2.38 32.21
C LYS A 199 16.39 1.28 31.99
N SER A 200 16.97 0.75 33.06
CA SER A 200 17.98 -0.30 33.05
C SER A 200 17.92 -1.10 34.35
N MET A 201 18.57 -2.27 34.37
CA MET A 201 18.71 -3.10 35.57
C MET A 201 19.44 -2.36 36.71
N ASP A 202 20.35 -1.42 36.39
CA ASP A 202 21.10 -0.66 37.40
C ASP A 202 20.23 0.23 38.28
N HIS A 203 19.01 0.51 37.85
CA HIS A 203 18.01 1.29 38.57
C HIS A 203 16.92 0.40 39.22
N PHE A 204 17.11 -0.92 39.21
CA PHE A 204 16.18 -1.90 39.74
C PHE A 204 16.80 -2.60 40.95
N ASP A 205 16.26 -2.30 42.13
CA ASP A 205 16.55 -3.07 43.33
C ASP A 205 15.61 -4.29 43.37
N ASP A 206 16.15 -5.48 43.06
CA ASP A 206 15.38 -6.75 43.06
C ASP A 206 15.08 -7.25 44.49
N ILE A 207 14.26 -6.49 45.22
CA ILE A 207 13.88 -6.76 46.60
C ILE A 207 12.39 -7.08 46.66
N GLY A 208 12.06 -8.31 47.07
CA GLY A 208 10.67 -8.76 47.25
C GLY A 208 9.98 -9.15 45.94
N PRO A 209 8.65 -9.37 45.98
CA PRO A 209 7.86 -9.63 44.79
C PRO A 209 7.75 -8.37 43.91
N SER A 210 7.76 -8.57 42.59
CA SER A 210 7.59 -7.50 41.60
C SER A 210 7.05 -8.06 40.29
N VAL A 211 6.45 -7.20 39.48
CA VAL A 211 6.03 -7.54 38.11
C VAL A 211 6.83 -6.67 37.13
N VAL A 212 7.52 -7.30 36.18
CA VAL A 212 8.33 -6.58 35.20
C VAL A 212 7.90 -6.95 33.78
N MET A 213 7.42 -5.95 33.04
CA MET A 213 7.15 -6.04 31.62
C MET A 213 8.39 -5.57 30.85
N ALA A 214 9.06 -6.47 30.12
CA ALA A 214 10.34 -6.17 29.49
C ALA A 214 10.40 -6.57 28.02
N SER A 215 11.13 -5.80 27.22
CA SER A 215 11.39 -6.10 25.81
C SER A 215 12.70 -6.85 25.58
N PRO A 216 12.80 -7.68 24.52
CA PRO A 216 11.79 -8.04 23.52
C PRO A 216 10.86 -9.19 23.95
N GLY A 217 9.72 -9.34 23.27
CA GLY A 217 8.71 -10.34 23.61
C GLY A 217 9.13 -11.80 23.44
N MET A 218 10.02 -12.10 22.48
CA MET A 218 10.48 -13.48 22.23
C MET A 218 11.80 -13.84 22.93
N MET A 219 12.34 -12.92 23.74
CA MET A 219 13.47 -13.15 24.66
C MET A 219 14.78 -13.60 23.98
N GLN A 220 15.01 -13.18 22.74
CA GLN A 220 16.23 -13.54 22.01
C GLN A 220 17.49 -12.89 22.59
N SER A 221 17.38 -11.65 23.10
CA SER A 221 18.44 -10.92 23.79
C SER A 221 17.86 -9.74 24.57
N GLY A 222 18.68 -8.95 25.26
CA GLY A 222 18.24 -7.72 25.94
C GLY A 222 17.59 -7.99 27.29
N LEU A 223 16.89 -6.98 27.82
CA LEU A 223 16.47 -6.96 29.22
C LEU A 223 15.51 -8.10 29.61
N SER A 224 14.57 -8.48 28.74
CA SER A 224 13.68 -9.62 29.02
C SER A 224 14.45 -10.94 29.15
N ARG A 225 15.54 -11.10 28.39
CA ARG A 225 16.41 -12.28 28.45
C ARG A 225 17.28 -12.28 29.70
N GLU A 226 17.85 -11.13 30.07
CA GLU A 226 18.67 -10.98 31.29
C GLU A 226 17.86 -11.24 32.57
N LEU A 227 16.64 -10.69 32.64
CA LEU A 227 15.71 -10.93 33.75
C LEU A 227 15.32 -12.41 33.82
N PHE A 228 15.03 -13.04 32.68
CA PHE A 228 14.70 -14.46 32.65
C PHE A 228 15.86 -15.33 33.15
N GLU A 229 17.09 -15.11 32.66
CA GLU A 229 18.25 -15.88 33.12
C GLU A 229 18.47 -15.71 34.63
N SER A 230 18.26 -14.50 35.16
CA SER A 230 18.38 -14.20 36.59
C SER A 230 17.30 -14.89 37.43
N TRP A 231 16.10 -15.07 36.89
CA TRP A 231 14.92 -15.53 37.63
C TRP A 231 14.54 -17.00 37.40
N CYS A 232 15.00 -17.63 36.32
CA CYS A 232 14.56 -18.96 35.90
C CYS A 232 14.85 -20.08 36.89
N THR A 233 15.84 -19.91 37.76
CA THR A 233 16.28 -20.94 38.71
C THR A 233 15.48 -20.99 40.01
N ASP A 234 14.62 -19.99 40.28
CA ASP A 234 13.75 -19.95 41.47
C ASP A 234 12.30 -20.31 41.12
N LYS A 235 11.79 -21.36 41.77
CA LYS A 235 10.43 -21.88 41.59
C LYS A 235 9.31 -20.93 41.99
N ARG A 236 9.62 -19.87 42.76
CA ARG A 236 8.64 -18.84 43.12
C ARG A 236 8.35 -17.91 41.96
N ASN A 237 9.28 -17.73 41.04
CA ASN A 237 9.13 -16.83 39.90
C ASN A 237 8.19 -17.43 38.85
N GLY A 238 7.70 -16.59 37.95
CA GLY A 238 6.87 -17.02 36.82
C GLY A 238 7.07 -16.12 35.61
N VAL A 239 6.96 -16.70 34.42
CA VAL A 239 7.03 -15.98 33.14
C VAL A 239 5.71 -16.19 32.41
N ILE A 240 5.09 -15.09 32.00
CA ILE A 240 3.81 -15.11 31.28
C ILE A 240 4.04 -14.66 29.85
N ILE A 241 3.98 -15.61 28.91
CA ILE A 241 4.13 -15.33 27.50
C ILE A 241 2.79 -14.89 26.92
N ALA A 242 2.71 -13.62 26.53
CA ALA A 242 1.46 -12.98 26.10
C ALA A 242 1.29 -12.87 24.56
N GLY A 243 2.35 -13.08 23.78
CA GLY A 243 2.35 -12.92 22.32
C GLY A 243 2.57 -14.22 21.56
N TYR A 244 2.28 -14.22 20.26
CA TYR A 244 2.64 -15.32 19.38
C TYR A 244 4.17 -15.49 19.35
N CYS A 245 4.65 -16.73 19.41
CA CYS A 245 6.07 -17.04 19.46
C CYS A 245 6.48 -17.82 18.21
N VAL A 246 7.45 -17.27 17.48
CA VAL A 246 7.99 -17.88 16.27
C VAL A 246 8.92 -19.04 16.64
N GLU A 247 8.90 -20.10 15.83
CA GLU A 247 9.82 -21.23 15.95
C GLU A 247 11.30 -20.78 15.94
N GLY A 248 12.12 -21.45 16.75
CA GLY A 248 13.54 -21.09 16.91
C GLY A 248 13.81 -19.93 17.89
N THR A 249 12.79 -19.45 18.61
CA THR A 249 12.96 -18.45 19.69
C THR A 249 12.99 -19.08 21.07
N LEU A 250 13.62 -18.41 22.04
CA LEU A 250 13.62 -18.87 23.42
C LEU A 250 12.20 -18.98 23.98
N ALA A 251 11.36 -17.98 23.73
CA ALA A 251 9.97 -17.98 24.21
C ALA A 251 9.17 -19.19 23.68
N LYS A 252 9.41 -19.62 22.43
CA LYS A 252 8.79 -20.84 21.90
C LYS A 252 9.39 -22.12 22.52
N HIS A 253 10.70 -22.14 22.74
CA HIS A 253 11.38 -23.29 23.34
C HIS A 253 10.92 -23.58 24.77
N ILE A 254 10.78 -22.55 25.62
CA ILE A 254 10.40 -22.75 27.04
C ILE A 254 8.96 -23.23 27.22
N MET A 255 8.09 -23.07 26.22
CA MET A 255 6.74 -23.65 26.23
C MET A 255 6.74 -25.18 26.16
N SER A 256 7.87 -25.80 25.75
CA SER A 256 8.04 -27.25 25.79
C SER A 256 8.51 -27.77 27.17
N GLU A 257 8.61 -26.89 28.16
CA GLU A 257 9.06 -27.18 29.53
C GLU A 257 10.39 -27.95 29.60
N PRO A 258 11.48 -27.42 28.99
CA PRO A 258 12.79 -28.06 29.05
C PRO A 258 13.34 -28.07 30.49
N GLU A 259 14.11 -29.11 30.86
CA GLU A 259 14.75 -29.18 32.18
C GLU A 259 15.82 -28.07 32.38
N GLU A 260 16.52 -27.72 31.30
CA GLU A 260 17.57 -26.70 31.30
C GLU A 260 17.43 -25.76 30.11
N ILE A 261 17.80 -24.49 30.30
CA ILE A 261 17.93 -23.48 29.25
C ILE A 261 19.40 -23.12 29.06
N THR A 262 19.77 -22.70 27.84
CA THR A 262 21.12 -22.20 27.54
C THR A 262 21.14 -20.67 27.61
N THR A 263 22.06 -20.11 28.39
CA THR A 263 22.23 -18.65 28.54
C THR A 263 22.88 -18.02 27.32
N MET A 264 22.84 -16.70 27.22
CA MET A 264 23.57 -15.95 26.20
C MET A 264 25.10 -16.16 26.27
N SER A 265 25.63 -16.45 27.45
CA SER A 265 27.05 -16.78 27.68
C SER A 265 27.40 -18.24 27.40
N GLY A 266 26.41 -19.08 27.04
CA GLY A 266 26.58 -20.51 26.76
C GLY A 266 26.55 -21.41 27.99
N GLN A 267 26.24 -20.88 29.18
CA GLN A 267 26.03 -21.68 30.39
C GLN A 267 24.66 -22.37 30.34
N LYS A 268 24.48 -23.44 31.10
CA LYS A 268 23.18 -24.09 31.28
C LYS A 268 22.60 -23.75 32.64
N LEU A 269 21.33 -23.34 32.67
CA LEU A 269 20.59 -23.06 33.90
C LEU A 269 19.35 -23.96 33.99
N PRO A 270 19.02 -24.49 35.19
CA PRO A 270 17.80 -25.27 35.37
C PRO A 270 16.56 -24.36 35.29
N LEU A 271 15.55 -24.77 34.52
CA LEU A 271 14.28 -24.06 34.43
C LEU A 271 13.35 -24.54 35.55
N LYS A 272 13.17 -23.71 36.59
CA LYS A 272 12.30 -24.01 37.74
C LYS A 272 11.11 -23.06 37.89
N MET A 273 11.19 -21.85 37.31
CA MET A 273 10.09 -20.89 37.32
C MET A 273 8.87 -21.42 36.53
N SER A 274 7.66 -20.99 36.87
CA SER A 274 6.48 -21.35 36.08
C SER A 274 6.50 -20.66 34.71
N VAL A 275 6.02 -21.36 33.68
CA VAL A 275 5.89 -20.84 32.31
C VAL A 275 4.42 -20.93 31.92
N ASP A 276 3.78 -19.78 31.75
CA ASP A 276 2.36 -19.68 31.45
C ASP A 276 2.15 -18.99 30.10
N TYR A 277 1.33 -19.58 29.23
CA TYR A 277 0.98 -18.99 27.93
C TYR A 277 -0.48 -18.49 27.94
N ILE A 278 -0.64 -17.19 27.74
CA ILE A 278 -1.95 -16.50 27.76
C ILE A 278 -1.99 -15.55 26.56
N SER A 279 -2.64 -15.97 25.47
CA SER A 279 -2.51 -15.26 24.18
C SER A 279 -3.30 -13.94 24.14
N PHE A 280 -2.56 -12.82 24.10
CA PHE A 280 -3.05 -11.47 23.82
C PHE A 280 -2.60 -10.97 22.45
N SER A 281 -2.22 -11.84 21.51
CA SER A 281 -1.62 -11.43 20.23
C SER A 281 -2.56 -10.65 19.29
N ALA A 282 -3.84 -10.49 19.63
CA ALA A 282 -4.82 -9.68 18.90
C ALA A 282 -4.86 -9.96 17.40
N HIS A 283 -4.91 -11.23 17.01
CA HIS A 283 -5.20 -11.66 15.65
C HIS A 283 -6.61 -12.25 15.59
N THR A 284 -7.18 -12.32 14.39
CA THR A 284 -8.44 -13.04 14.19
C THR A 284 -8.32 -14.55 14.41
N ASP A 285 -9.35 -15.14 15.01
CA ASP A 285 -9.53 -16.59 15.05
C ASP A 285 -10.34 -17.08 13.83
N TYR A 286 -10.56 -18.40 13.71
CA TYR A 286 -11.30 -18.96 12.58
C TYR A 286 -12.69 -18.33 12.41
N GLN A 287 -13.42 -18.12 13.50
CA GLN A 287 -14.78 -17.56 13.45
C GLN A 287 -14.76 -16.13 12.91
N GLN A 288 -13.84 -15.30 13.38
CA GLN A 288 -13.69 -13.92 12.95
C GLN A 288 -13.18 -13.83 11.50
N THR A 289 -12.21 -14.66 11.09
CA THR A 289 -11.73 -14.72 9.70
C THR A 289 -12.84 -15.17 8.76
N SER A 290 -13.57 -16.24 9.11
CA SER A 290 -14.71 -16.75 8.33
C SER A 290 -15.83 -15.71 8.21
N GLU A 291 -16.19 -15.02 9.30
CA GLU A 291 -17.18 -13.94 9.27
C GLU A 291 -16.75 -12.79 8.34
N PHE A 292 -15.48 -12.39 8.40
CA PHE A 292 -14.93 -11.33 7.56
C PHE A 292 -15.01 -11.69 6.07
N ILE A 293 -14.60 -12.91 5.70
CA ILE A 293 -14.69 -13.42 4.33
C ILE A 293 -16.15 -13.53 3.89
N ARG A 294 -17.06 -13.98 4.77
CA ARG A 294 -18.49 -14.13 4.48
C ARG A 294 -19.19 -12.79 4.22
N ALA A 295 -18.77 -11.73 4.90
CA ALA A 295 -19.30 -10.39 4.68
C ALA A 295 -18.85 -9.81 3.32
N LEU A 296 -17.57 -10.00 2.98
CA LEU A 296 -16.98 -9.44 1.76
C LEU A 296 -17.26 -10.27 0.51
N LYS A 297 -17.32 -11.61 0.63
CA LYS A 297 -17.46 -12.60 -0.45
C LYS A 297 -16.52 -12.32 -1.65
N PRO A 298 -15.20 -12.21 -1.43
CA PRO A 298 -14.26 -11.97 -2.52
C PRO A 298 -14.15 -13.20 -3.43
N PRO A 299 -14.12 -13.03 -4.77
CA PRO A 299 -13.88 -14.14 -5.69
C PRO A 299 -12.57 -14.90 -5.44
N HIS A 300 -11.51 -14.19 -5.04
CA HIS A 300 -10.20 -14.78 -4.74
C HIS A 300 -9.73 -14.39 -3.34
N VAL A 301 -9.36 -15.39 -2.53
CA VAL A 301 -8.74 -15.22 -1.21
C VAL A 301 -7.31 -15.75 -1.26
N ILE A 302 -6.34 -14.95 -0.83
CA ILE A 302 -4.92 -15.33 -0.77
C ILE A 302 -4.49 -15.28 0.69
N LEU A 303 -4.20 -16.46 1.25
CA LEU A 303 -3.72 -16.62 2.61
C LEU A 303 -2.23 -16.33 2.68
N VAL A 304 -1.84 -15.48 3.62
CA VAL A 304 -0.45 -15.13 3.95
C VAL A 304 -0.27 -15.13 5.46
N HIS A 305 0.97 -14.90 5.94
CA HIS A 305 1.27 -14.71 7.37
C HIS A 305 0.63 -15.76 8.30
N GLY A 306 1.09 -17.01 8.20
CA GLY A 306 0.64 -18.12 9.05
C GLY A 306 1.56 -19.34 8.90
N GLU A 307 1.54 -20.23 9.88
CA GLU A 307 2.31 -21.48 9.82
C GLU A 307 1.75 -22.38 8.70
N GLN A 308 2.64 -23.12 8.01
CA GLN A 308 2.30 -23.84 6.78
C GLN A 308 1.12 -24.83 6.97
N ASN A 309 1.11 -25.61 8.04
CA ASN A 309 0.08 -26.61 8.30
C ASN A 309 -1.23 -25.95 8.75
N GLU A 310 -1.17 -24.93 9.61
CA GLU A 310 -2.33 -24.16 10.04
C GLU A 310 -2.99 -23.42 8.88
N MET A 311 -2.20 -22.82 7.99
CA MET A 311 -2.70 -22.16 6.78
C MET A 311 -3.36 -23.16 5.81
N ALA A 312 -2.79 -24.37 5.67
CA ALA A 312 -3.39 -25.43 4.85
C ALA A 312 -4.73 -25.93 5.44
N ARG A 313 -4.84 -26.02 6.77
CA ARG A 313 -6.08 -26.36 7.48
C ARG A 313 -7.13 -25.27 7.33
N LEU A 314 -6.76 -23.99 7.48
CA LEU A 314 -7.66 -22.85 7.25
C LEU A 314 -8.19 -22.88 5.81
N LYS A 315 -7.31 -23.07 4.81
CA LYS A 315 -7.72 -23.23 3.41
C LYS A 315 -8.75 -24.33 3.23
N ALA A 316 -8.49 -25.52 3.78
CA ALA A 316 -9.41 -26.64 3.67
C ALA A 316 -10.77 -26.36 4.35
N ALA A 317 -10.78 -25.66 5.49
CA ALA A 317 -12.00 -25.27 6.18
C ALA A 317 -12.81 -24.24 5.37
N LEU A 318 -12.15 -23.24 4.79
CA LEU A 318 -12.81 -22.24 3.94
C LEU A 318 -13.37 -22.86 2.66
N ILE A 319 -12.63 -23.76 1.99
CA ILE A 319 -13.15 -24.45 0.80
C ILE A 319 -14.44 -25.22 1.13
N ARG A 320 -14.42 -26.01 2.22
CA ARG A 320 -15.61 -26.76 2.67
C ARG A 320 -16.79 -25.87 3.03
N GLU A 321 -16.55 -24.68 3.57
CA GLU A 321 -17.60 -23.74 3.95
C GLU A 321 -18.41 -23.24 2.73
N TYR A 322 -17.79 -23.14 1.56
CA TYR A 322 -18.43 -22.62 0.34
C TYR A 322 -18.68 -23.70 -0.73
N GLU A 323 -18.30 -24.96 -0.50
CA GLU A 323 -18.45 -26.07 -1.47
C GLU A 323 -19.91 -26.36 -1.84
N ASP A 324 -20.83 -26.25 -0.88
CA ASP A 324 -22.26 -26.52 -1.07
C ASP A 324 -23.07 -25.30 -1.55
N ASN A 325 -22.43 -24.15 -1.82
CA ASN A 325 -23.11 -22.90 -2.15
C ASN A 325 -22.93 -22.50 -3.63
N ASP A 326 -23.91 -22.84 -4.46
CA ASP A 326 -23.91 -22.51 -5.90
C ASP A 326 -23.93 -20.99 -6.21
N GLU A 327 -24.31 -20.14 -5.26
CA GLU A 327 -24.38 -18.68 -5.47
C GLU A 327 -23.06 -17.96 -5.17
N VAL A 328 -22.18 -18.56 -4.36
CA VAL A 328 -20.96 -17.90 -3.85
C VAL A 328 -19.74 -18.76 -4.17
N HIS A 329 -19.03 -18.36 -5.22
CA HIS A 329 -17.78 -19.02 -5.61
C HIS A 329 -16.57 -18.25 -5.07
N ILE A 330 -15.80 -18.87 -4.18
CA ILE A 330 -14.56 -18.33 -3.62
C ILE A 330 -13.41 -19.28 -3.90
N GLU A 331 -12.37 -18.81 -4.58
CA GLU A 331 -11.14 -19.55 -4.80
C GLU A 331 -10.09 -19.17 -3.74
N VAL A 332 -9.61 -20.15 -2.99
CA VAL A 332 -8.66 -19.93 -1.88
C VAL A 332 -7.24 -20.39 -2.28
N HIS A 333 -6.28 -19.49 -2.17
CA HIS A 333 -4.86 -19.69 -2.47
C HIS A 333 -4.02 -19.57 -1.20
N ASN A 334 -2.90 -20.28 -1.15
CA ASN A 334 -1.94 -20.24 -0.04
C ASN A 334 -0.49 -20.37 -0.59
N PRO A 335 -0.03 -19.38 -1.37
CA PRO A 335 1.22 -19.46 -2.10
C PRO A 335 2.42 -19.52 -1.15
N ARG A 336 3.46 -20.27 -1.54
CA ARG A 336 4.75 -20.25 -0.87
C ARG A 336 5.53 -18.99 -1.24
N ASN A 337 6.58 -18.67 -0.48
CA ASN A 337 7.55 -17.66 -0.91
C ASN A 337 8.03 -17.97 -2.33
N THR A 338 8.10 -16.95 -3.19
CA THR A 338 8.44 -17.03 -4.63
C THR A 338 7.39 -17.67 -5.55
N GLU A 339 6.27 -18.16 -5.03
CA GLU A 339 5.16 -18.68 -5.83
C GLU A 339 4.21 -17.55 -6.26
N ALA A 340 4.00 -17.38 -7.56
CA ALA A 340 3.11 -16.36 -8.09
C ALA A 340 1.67 -16.87 -8.22
N VAL A 341 0.69 -16.08 -7.76
CA VAL A 341 -0.74 -16.32 -8.02
C VAL A 341 -1.14 -15.53 -9.26
N THR A 342 -1.56 -16.20 -10.33
CA THR A 342 -1.94 -15.58 -11.60
C THR A 342 -3.45 -15.51 -11.74
N LEU A 343 -4.01 -14.31 -11.76
CA LEU A 343 -5.45 -14.06 -11.88
C LEU A 343 -5.73 -13.24 -13.15
N ASN A 344 -6.82 -13.57 -13.85
CA ASN A 344 -7.20 -12.91 -15.10
C ASN A 344 -8.45 -12.06 -14.91
N PHE A 345 -8.30 -10.74 -15.04
CA PHE A 345 -9.42 -9.79 -14.98
C PHE A 345 -9.73 -9.25 -16.38
N ARG A 346 -10.98 -9.44 -16.82
CA ARG A 346 -11.48 -8.83 -18.05
C ARG A 346 -12.23 -7.56 -17.69
N GLY A 347 -11.62 -6.42 -18.02
CA GLY A 347 -12.29 -5.12 -17.94
C GLY A 347 -12.72 -4.66 -19.32
N GLU A 348 -13.98 -4.25 -19.47
CA GLU A 348 -14.37 -3.46 -20.64
C GLU A 348 -13.70 -2.08 -20.56
N LYS A 349 -13.01 -1.69 -21.63
CA LYS A 349 -12.38 -0.37 -21.69
C LYS A 349 -13.44 0.68 -22.05
N LEU A 350 -13.87 1.41 -21.03
CA LEU A 350 -14.81 2.52 -21.19
C LEU A 350 -14.05 3.77 -21.63
N ALA A 351 -14.43 4.33 -22.77
CA ALA A 351 -13.96 5.64 -23.24
C ALA A 351 -15.10 6.66 -23.17
N LYS A 352 -14.84 7.83 -22.57
CA LYS A 352 -15.81 8.92 -22.50
C LYS A 352 -15.61 9.90 -23.65
N VAL A 353 -16.67 10.18 -24.40
CA VAL A 353 -16.69 11.25 -25.40
C VAL A 353 -16.78 12.59 -24.66
N MET A 354 -15.95 13.56 -25.02
CA MET A 354 -15.94 14.90 -24.42
C MET A 354 -15.82 16.00 -25.49
N GLY A 355 -16.14 17.24 -25.11
CA GLY A 355 -16.13 18.39 -26.02
C GLY A 355 -17.26 18.34 -27.05
N SER A 356 -16.99 18.89 -28.23
CA SER A 356 -17.95 19.01 -29.34
C SER A 356 -18.53 17.67 -29.83
N LEU A 357 -17.79 16.55 -29.67
CA LEU A 357 -18.32 15.22 -30.01
C LEU A 357 -19.45 14.77 -29.07
N ALA A 358 -19.60 15.39 -27.90
CA ALA A 358 -20.65 15.07 -26.94
C ALA A 358 -21.90 15.96 -27.08
N ASP A 359 -21.91 16.92 -28.01
CA ASP A 359 -23.02 17.87 -28.20
C ASP A 359 -24.34 17.18 -28.60
N LYS A 360 -24.24 16.04 -29.30
CA LYS A 360 -25.38 15.21 -29.66
C LYS A 360 -25.31 13.89 -28.91
N LYS A 361 -26.46 13.43 -28.42
CA LYS A 361 -26.58 12.11 -27.81
C LYS A 361 -26.19 11.05 -28.85
N PRO A 362 -25.28 10.12 -28.54
CA PRO A 362 -24.83 9.12 -29.49
C PRO A 362 -25.94 8.13 -29.83
N GLU A 363 -26.05 7.78 -31.10
CA GLU A 363 -26.96 6.74 -31.61
C GLU A 363 -26.20 5.45 -31.92
N GLN A 364 -26.86 4.30 -31.74
CA GLN A 364 -26.24 3.01 -32.02
C GLN A 364 -25.88 2.88 -33.51
N GLY A 365 -24.61 2.58 -33.80
CA GLY A 365 -24.09 2.49 -35.17
C GLY A 365 -23.56 3.81 -35.75
N GLN A 366 -23.67 4.92 -35.00
CA GLN A 366 -23.05 6.18 -35.38
C GLN A 366 -21.52 6.05 -35.39
N ARG A 367 -20.88 6.51 -36.48
CA ARG A 367 -19.42 6.59 -36.52
C ARG A 367 -18.95 7.75 -35.65
N ILE A 368 -18.00 7.46 -34.77
CA ILE A 368 -17.29 8.44 -33.95
C ILE A 368 -15.84 8.47 -34.44
N SER A 369 -15.34 9.66 -34.79
CA SER A 369 -13.96 9.88 -35.22
C SER A 369 -13.35 11.02 -34.42
N GLY A 370 -12.23 10.76 -33.75
CA GLY A 370 -11.55 11.75 -32.91
C GLY A 370 -10.20 11.24 -32.44
N ILE A 371 -9.55 12.02 -31.58
CA ILE A 371 -8.30 11.66 -30.92
C ILE A 371 -8.64 10.95 -29.61
N LEU A 372 -8.09 9.75 -29.41
CA LEU A 372 -8.20 9.02 -28.16
C LEU A 372 -7.02 9.39 -27.25
N VAL A 373 -7.33 10.00 -26.12
CA VAL A 373 -6.36 10.36 -25.08
C VAL A 373 -6.50 9.39 -23.91
N LYS A 374 -5.39 8.76 -23.53
CA LYS A 374 -5.30 7.88 -22.36
C LYS A 374 -4.55 8.61 -21.24
N ARG A 375 -5.21 8.83 -20.11
CA ARG A 375 -4.58 9.29 -18.86
C ARG A 375 -4.70 8.17 -17.83
N ASN A 376 -3.58 7.55 -17.46
CA ASN A 376 -3.55 6.33 -16.64
C ASN A 376 -4.44 5.23 -17.25
N PHE A 377 -5.51 4.84 -16.54
CA PHE A 377 -6.47 3.84 -17.03
C PHE A 377 -7.75 4.46 -17.64
N ASN A 378 -7.88 5.79 -17.60
CA ASN A 378 -9.03 6.49 -18.14
C ASN A 378 -8.81 6.84 -19.62
N TYR A 379 -9.83 6.56 -20.43
CA TYR A 379 -9.85 6.84 -21.84
C TYR A 379 -10.86 7.95 -22.15
N HIS A 380 -10.42 8.95 -22.91
CA HIS A 380 -11.24 10.04 -23.39
C HIS A 380 -11.12 10.14 -24.91
N ILE A 381 -12.24 10.32 -25.61
CA ILE A 381 -12.23 10.61 -27.05
C ILE A 381 -12.67 12.06 -27.26
N LEU A 382 -11.84 12.80 -27.99
CA LEU A 382 -11.94 14.25 -28.17
C LEU A 382 -11.87 14.63 -29.64
N SER A 383 -12.42 15.80 -29.98
CA SER A 383 -12.21 16.40 -31.29
C SER A 383 -10.78 16.94 -31.34
N PRO A 384 -10.09 16.89 -32.50
CA PRO A 384 -8.80 17.57 -32.66
C PRO A 384 -8.82 19.04 -32.21
N CYS A 385 -9.95 19.72 -32.42
CA CYS A 385 -10.14 21.13 -32.04
C CYS A 385 -10.27 21.34 -30.53
N ASP A 386 -10.71 20.32 -29.79
CA ASP A 386 -10.93 20.40 -28.34
C ASP A 386 -9.71 19.96 -27.53
N LEU A 387 -8.64 19.50 -28.19
CA LEU A 387 -7.49 18.91 -27.52
C LEU A 387 -6.85 19.89 -26.52
N SER A 388 -6.68 21.16 -26.88
CA SER A 388 -6.12 22.20 -26.01
C SER A 388 -7.05 22.62 -24.87
N ASN A 389 -8.35 22.32 -24.96
CA ASN A 389 -9.32 22.68 -23.92
C ASN A 389 -9.31 21.66 -22.77
N TYR A 390 -8.94 20.40 -23.05
CA TYR A 390 -9.02 19.29 -22.09
C TYR A 390 -7.67 18.63 -21.78
N THR A 391 -6.63 18.97 -22.54
CA THR A 391 -5.29 18.44 -22.34
C THR A 391 -4.24 19.55 -22.45
N ASP A 392 -3.07 19.29 -21.88
CA ASP A 392 -1.90 20.16 -22.01
C ASP A 392 -1.25 20.07 -23.40
N LEU A 393 -1.83 19.28 -24.31
CA LEU A 393 -1.35 19.13 -25.67
C LEU A 393 -2.01 20.20 -26.56
N ALA A 394 -1.18 20.94 -27.27
CA ALA A 394 -1.61 21.85 -28.32
C ALA A 394 -1.47 21.19 -29.69
N MET A 395 -2.41 21.45 -30.59
CA MET A 395 -2.25 21.13 -32.00
C MET A 395 -1.29 22.12 -32.63
N SER A 396 -0.22 21.62 -33.26
CA SER A 396 0.70 22.43 -34.05
C SER A 396 0.63 22.01 -35.51
N THR A 397 0.58 22.99 -36.40
CA THR A 397 0.66 22.76 -37.85
C THR A 397 2.03 23.23 -38.31
N VAL A 398 2.76 22.36 -39.01
CA VAL A 398 4.05 22.72 -39.61
C VAL A 398 3.79 23.10 -41.06
N THR A 399 4.06 24.36 -41.41
CA THR A 399 4.07 24.81 -42.81
C THR A 399 5.51 24.77 -43.29
N GLN A 400 5.73 24.19 -44.48
CA GLN A 400 7.02 24.21 -45.15
C GLN A 400 6.98 25.23 -46.29
N THR A 401 8.12 25.90 -46.46
CA THR A 401 8.34 26.88 -47.52
C THR A 401 9.65 26.57 -48.21
N GLN A 402 9.62 26.44 -49.54
CA GLN A 402 10.81 26.16 -50.34
C GLN A 402 10.94 27.17 -51.47
N ALA A 403 12.08 27.87 -51.50
CA ALA A 403 12.44 28.78 -52.58
C ALA A 403 13.22 28.04 -53.66
N ILE A 404 12.75 28.07 -54.90
CA ILE A 404 13.39 27.42 -56.05
C ILE A 404 13.73 28.48 -57.10
N PRO A 405 14.99 28.60 -57.54
CA PRO A 405 15.37 29.49 -58.63
C PRO A 405 14.61 29.17 -59.92
N TYR A 406 13.94 30.17 -60.48
CA TYR A 406 13.14 30.04 -61.69
C TYR A 406 13.09 31.36 -62.44
N THR A 407 13.49 31.37 -63.70
CA THR A 407 13.59 32.58 -64.53
C THR A 407 12.69 32.52 -65.76
N GLY A 408 11.90 31.44 -65.92
CA GLY A 408 10.98 31.27 -67.04
C GLY A 408 9.67 32.08 -66.89
N PRO A 409 8.88 32.21 -67.96
CA PRO A 409 7.55 32.82 -67.89
C PRO A 409 6.60 31.99 -67.01
N PHE A 410 5.83 32.65 -66.14
CA PHE A 410 4.93 31.94 -65.22
C PHE A 410 3.84 31.11 -65.93
N ASN A 411 3.36 31.56 -67.10
CA ASN A 411 2.41 30.81 -67.93
C ASN A 411 2.97 29.47 -68.43
N LEU A 412 4.29 29.38 -68.64
CA LEU A 412 4.95 28.13 -69.00
C LEU A 412 4.89 27.13 -67.84
N LEU A 413 5.09 27.64 -66.61
CA LEU A 413 4.98 26.84 -65.40
C LEU A 413 3.55 26.35 -65.18
N TYR A 414 2.55 27.21 -65.39
CA TYR A 414 1.14 26.86 -65.35
C TYR A 414 0.83 25.68 -66.28
N TYR A 415 1.24 25.76 -67.55
CA TYR A 415 0.97 24.72 -68.53
C TYR A 415 1.61 23.37 -68.17
N GLN A 416 2.84 23.38 -67.64
CA GLN A 416 3.55 22.15 -67.27
C GLN A 416 2.97 21.52 -66.00
N LEU A 417 2.59 22.34 -65.01
CA LEU A 417 1.91 21.85 -63.81
C LEU A 417 0.50 21.35 -64.14
N GLN A 418 -0.19 21.97 -65.10
CA GLN A 418 -1.50 21.51 -65.57
C GLN A 418 -1.41 20.14 -66.27
N LYS A 419 -0.32 19.86 -66.98
CA LYS A 419 -0.06 18.51 -67.53
C LYS A 419 0.15 17.45 -66.45
N LEU A 420 0.72 17.84 -65.31
CA LEU A 420 0.99 16.93 -64.20
C LEU A 420 -0.31 16.54 -63.46
N THR A 421 -1.15 17.52 -63.13
CA THR A 421 -2.28 17.31 -62.20
C THR A 421 -3.66 17.38 -62.84
N GLY A 422 -3.76 17.92 -64.06
CA GLY A 422 -5.02 18.22 -64.75
C GLY A 422 -5.78 19.43 -64.19
N ASP A 423 -5.64 19.71 -62.90
CA ASP A 423 -6.33 20.77 -62.15
C ASP A 423 -5.29 21.66 -61.43
N VAL A 424 -5.11 22.88 -61.95
CA VAL A 424 -4.25 23.93 -61.39
C VAL A 424 -5.07 25.22 -61.37
N GLU A 425 -5.25 25.79 -60.18
CA GLU A 425 -6.02 27.02 -59.99
C GLU A 425 -5.07 28.21 -59.96
N GLU A 426 -5.32 29.22 -60.80
CA GLU A 426 -4.63 30.52 -60.68
C GLU A 426 -5.25 31.31 -59.53
N ILE A 427 -4.39 31.74 -58.62
CA ILE A 427 -4.75 32.55 -57.45
C ILE A 427 -3.80 33.74 -57.32
N GLU A 428 -4.20 34.74 -56.55
CA GLU A 428 -3.35 35.89 -56.26
C GLU A 428 -3.11 35.94 -54.75
N ILE A 429 -1.85 35.90 -54.33
CA ILE A 429 -1.45 35.96 -52.92
C ILE A 429 -0.57 37.18 -52.74
N GLN A 430 -0.97 38.11 -51.87
CA GLN A 430 -0.22 39.34 -51.57
C GLN A 430 0.15 40.15 -52.83
N GLN A 431 -0.78 40.29 -53.79
CA GLN A 431 -0.59 40.97 -55.07
C GLN A 431 0.45 40.31 -56.00
N LYS A 432 0.78 39.04 -55.75
CA LYS A 432 1.68 38.24 -56.61
C LYS A 432 0.88 37.10 -57.26
N PRO A 433 1.15 36.79 -58.53
CA PRO A 433 0.54 35.66 -59.19
C PRO A 433 1.03 34.36 -58.54
N ALA A 434 0.09 33.48 -58.24
CA ALA A 434 0.34 32.21 -57.56
C ALA A 434 -0.51 31.10 -58.19
N LEU A 435 -0.04 29.86 -58.09
CA LEU A 435 -0.72 28.67 -58.58
C LEU A 435 -1.01 27.73 -57.42
N LYS A 436 -2.22 27.18 -57.38
CA LYS A 436 -2.58 26.14 -56.44
C LYS A 436 -2.60 24.80 -57.15
N VAL A 437 -1.67 23.92 -56.76
CA VAL A 437 -1.42 22.61 -57.37
C VAL A 437 -1.81 21.52 -56.37
N PHE A 438 -2.48 20.46 -56.85
CA PHE A 438 -3.04 19.38 -56.00
C PHE A 438 -3.96 19.89 -54.87
N LYS A 439 -4.51 21.11 -54.99
CA LYS A 439 -5.32 21.81 -53.96
C LYS A 439 -4.61 22.11 -52.63
N ASN A 440 -3.37 21.66 -52.47
CA ASN A 440 -2.66 21.69 -51.19
C ASN A 440 -1.29 22.38 -51.27
N ILE A 441 -0.71 22.50 -52.48
CA ILE A 441 0.60 23.13 -52.71
C ILE A 441 0.38 24.48 -53.37
N THR A 442 0.97 25.52 -52.79
CA THR A 442 0.89 26.89 -53.30
C THR A 442 2.23 27.26 -53.93
N VAL A 443 2.24 27.70 -55.18
CA VAL A 443 3.45 28.13 -55.90
C VAL A 443 3.33 29.62 -56.20
N ILE A 444 4.11 30.46 -55.52
CA ILE A 444 4.06 31.92 -55.62
C ILE A 444 5.20 32.40 -56.52
N GLN A 445 4.90 33.27 -57.49
CA GLN A 445 5.93 33.89 -58.32
C GLN A 445 6.65 35.01 -57.58
N GLU A 446 7.99 34.96 -57.61
CA GLU A 446 8.86 36.02 -57.10
C GLU A 446 9.90 36.40 -58.18
N PRO A 447 10.53 37.59 -58.08
CA PRO A 447 11.59 37.96 -59.01
C PRO A 447 12.77 36.97 -58.98
N GLY A 448 12.93 36.19 -60.06
CA GLY A 448 14.03 35.23 -60.23
C GLY A 448 13.86 33.89 -59.50
N MET A 449 12.70 33.64 -58.88
CA MET A 449 12.41 32.40 -58.16
C MET A 449 10.91 32.12 -58.05
N VAL A 450 10.56 30.90 -57.66
CA VAL A 450 9.22 30.54 -57.21
C VAL A 450 9.29 30.01 -55.79
N VAL A 451 8.29 30.36 -54.98
CA VAL A 451 8.18 29.93 -53.59
C VAL A 451 7.06 28.92 -53.48
N LEU A 452 7.38 27.70 -53.06
CA LEU A 452 6.39 26.69 -52.71
C LEU A 452 6.04 26.83 -51.24
N GLU A 453 4.75 26.79 -50.92
CA GLU A 453 4.24 26.77 -49.56
C GLU A 453 3.19 25.67 -49.42
N TRP A 454 3.35 24.81 -48.40
CA TRP A 454 2.39 23.75 -48.09
C TRP A 454 2.40 23.38 -46.61
N VAL A 455 1.28 22.79 -46.15
CA VAL A 455 1.21 22.17 -44.82
C VAL A 455 1.90 20.80 -44.89
N ALA A 456 2.94 20.60 -44.09
CA ALA A 456 3.76 19.40 -44.08
C ALA A 456 2.96 18.18 -43.61
N ASN A 457 2.93 17.15 -44.46
CA ASN A 457 2.43 15.82 -44.16
C ASN A 457 2.87 14.88 -45.29
N PRO A 458 2.88 13.55 -45.08
CA PRO A 458 3.45 12.61 -46.07
C PRO A 458 2.86 12.71 -47.49
N ALA A 459 1.58 13.08 -47.61
CA ALA A 459 0.95 13.25 -48.93
C ALA A 459 1.37 14.57 -49.58
N ASN A 460 1.29 15.68 -48.84
CA ASN A 460 1.66 16.99 -49.35
C ASN A 460 3.17 17.11 -49.62
N ASP A 461 4.02 16.46 -48.83
CA ASP A 461 5.47 16.47 -49.05
C ASP A 461 5.80 15.77 -50.38
N MET A 462 5.15 14.63 -50.68
CA MET A 462 5.29 13.95 -51.97
C MET A 462 4.78 14.81 -53.15
N TYR A 463 3.66 15.52 -52.95
CA TYR A 463 3.16 16.47 -53.96
C TYR A 463 4.12 17.63 -54.17
N ALA A 464 4.68 18.19 -53.09
CA ALA A 464 5.65 19.26 -53.15
C ALA A 464 6.92 18.83 -53.88
N ASP A 465 7.48 17.64 -53.58
CA ASP A 465 8.64 17.08 -54.28
C ASP A 465 8.38 16.91 -55.79
N THR A 466 7.17 16.49 -56.15
CA THR A 466 6.78 16.35 -57.56
C THR A 466 6.73 17.72 -58.25
N VAL A 467 6.12 18.72 -57.62
CA VAL A 467 6.05 20.10 -58.13
C VAL A 467 7.44 20.71 -58.24
N THR A 468 8.29 20.53 -57.23
CA THR A 468 9.70 20.94 -57.21
C THR A 468 10.48 20.33 -58.37
N THR A 469 10.29 19.03 -58.64
CA THR A 469 10.95 18.33 -59.74
C THR A 469 10.56 18.94 -61.09
N VAL A 470 9.27 19.22 -61.30
CA VAL A 470 8.79 19.86 -62.54
C VAL A 470 9.38 21.26 -62.70
N ILE A 471 9.43 22.06 -61.64
CA ILE A 471 10.01 23.41 -61.69
C ILE A 471 11.49 23.35 -62.07
N LEU A 472 12.26 22.44 -61.46
CA LEU A 472 13.68 22.25 -61.76
C LEU A 472 13.90 21.73 -63.20
N GLU A 473 13.04 20.85 -63.70
CA GLU A 473 13.10 20.36 -65.08
C GLU A 473 12.86 21.49 -66.09
N VAL A 474 11.83 22.32 -65.85
CA VAL A 474 11.52 23.47 -66.73
C VAL A 474 12.63 24.51 -66.68
N GLN A 475 13.28 24.72 -65.52
CA GLN A 475 14.40 25.64 -65.39
C GLN A 475 15.68 25.14 -66.08
N SER A 476 15.97 23.84 -65.99
CA SER A 476 17.21 23.24 -66.50
C SER A 476 17.16 22.90 -68.00
N ASN A 477 15.97 22.87 -68.62
CA ASN A 477 15.81 22.48 -70.01
C ASN A 477 15.62 23.70 -70.97
N PRO A 478 16.69 24.16 -71.64
CA PRO A 478 16.63 25.32 -72.54
C PRO A 478 15.76 25.11 -73.79
N LYS A 479 15.35 23.87 -74.12
CA LYS A 479 14.41 23.60 -75.21
C LYS A 479 12.96 23.90 -74.81
N ILE A 480 12.62 23.74 -73.53
CA ILE A 480 11.27 24.00 -73.00
C ILE A 480 11.05 25.51 -72.84
N GLN A 481 12.07 26.26 -72.43
CA GLN A 481 12.00 27.73 -72.32
C GLN A 481 11.92 28.47 -73.67
N LYS A 482 12.35 27.85 -74.78
CA LYS A 482 12.31 28.43 -76.13
C LYS A 482 11.06 28.07 -76.94
N GLY A 483 10.16 27.24 -76.38
CA GLY A 483 8.98 26.71 -77.06
C GLY A 483 7.64 27.35 -76.67
N SER A 484 7.67 28.49 -75.98
CA SER A 484 6.49 29.31 -75.63
C SER A 484 6.22 30.39 -76.67
#